data_AF-A0A4U0H9T6-F1
#
_entry.id   AF-A0A4U0H9T6-F1
#
_cell.length_a   1.000
_cell.length_b   1.000
_cell.length_c   1.000
_cell.angle_alpha   90.00
_cell.angle_beta   90.00
_cell.angle_gamma   90.00
#
_symmetry.space_group_name_H-M   'P 1'
#
loop_
_entity.id
_entity.type
_entity.pdbx_description
1 polymer ?
#
loop_
_entity_poly.entity_id
_entity_poly.type
_entity_poly.pdbx_seq_one_letter_code
_entity_poly.pdbx_strand_id
1 'polypeptide(L)'
;MKNLLTDNPVALQALMSETIFSTGFSVQEEASSSVSNASITPQPSVSTGSAEEFIYQGDKSTGVLFILRYPEYPYFSPQAEEAFVKTIGALQLTPHNVAVVNLANAHNPNDFKRIMQFFQPKKITLLGVEPASLKLPAIAHNSYMKGKIATVFNTFSFEEMFVDVQKKKLFWGEFRTFIGS
;
A
#
# COMPACT_ATOMS: atom_id res chain seq x y z
N MET A 1 23.00 40.12 39.28
CA MET A 1 22.82 38.69 38.95
C MET A 1 21.36 38.53 38.51
N LYS A 2 21.11 38.37 37.21
CA LYS A 2 19.75 38.26 36.66
C LYS A 2 19.36 36.79 36.65
N ASN A 3 18.35 36.40 37.41
CA ASN A 3 17.76 35.08 37.34
C ASN A 3 16.92 35.00 36.06
N LEU A 4 17.20 34.01 35.22
CA LEU A 4 16.44 33.75 34.00
C LEU A 4 15.21 32.93 34.39
N LEU A 5 14.05 33.58 34.51
CA LEU A 5 12.76 32.91 34.65
C LEU A 5 12.25 32.60 33.23
N THR A 6 12.10 31.31 32.91
CA THR A 6 11.57 30.83 31.62
C THR A 6 10.33 29.97 31.87
N ASP A 7 9.18 30.41 31.36
CA ASP A 7 7.89 29.71 31.47
C ASP A 7 7.58 28.89 30.19
N ASN A 8 8.56 28.73 29.30
CA ASN A 8 8.35 28.00 28.05
C ASN A 8 8.55 26.48 28.26
N PRO A 9 7.51 25.64 28.10
CA PRO A 9 7.59 24.20 28.33
C PRO A 9 8.50 23.48 27.34
N VAL A 10 8.71 24.05 26.15
CA VAL A 10 9.62 23.50 25.12
C VAL A 10 11.09 23.68 25.52
N ALA A 11 11.42 24.82 26.13
CA ALA A 11 12.77 25.09 26.64
C ALA A 11 13.10 24.20 27.85
N LEU A 12 12.10 23.88 28.68
CA LEU A 12 12.23 22.94 29.80
C LEU A 12 12.49 21.50 29.31
N GLN A 13 11.79 21.04 28.27
CA GLN A 13 12.02 19.71 27.70
C GLN A 13 13.42 19.56 27.09
N ALA A 14 13.93 20.62 26.44
CA ALA A 14 15.30 20.62 25.91
C ALA A 14 16.35 20.48 27.02
N LEU A 15 16.13 21.13 28.18
CA LEU A 15 16.98 21.03 29.37
C LEU A 15 16.93 19.66 30.04
N MET A 16 15.78 18.98 29.99
CA MET A 16 15.58 17.64 30.57
C MET A 16 16.09 16.49 29.68
N SER A 17 16.61 16.79 28.50
CA SER A 17 17.04 15.78 27.52
C SER A 17 18.56 15.52 27.52
N GLU A 18 19.36 16.29 28.27
CA GLU A 18 20.78 16.00 28.45
C GLU A 18 21.00 14.90 29.49
N THR A 19 20.95 13.64 29.04
CA THR A 19 21.47 12.52 29.83
C THR A 19 22.97 12.40 29.60
N ILE A 20 23.76 12.96 30.52
CA ILE A 20 25.20 12.73 30.63
C ILE A 20 25.41 11.27 31.05
N PHE A 21 25.90 10.41 30.15
CA PHE A 21 26.34 9.07 30.54
C PHE A 21 27.73 9.14 31.18
N SER A 22 27.76 8.93 32.49
CA SER A 22 28.97 8.67 33.27
C SER A 22 29.57 7.32 32.85
N THR A 23 30.72 7.34 32.16
CA THR A 23 31.50 6.16 31.83
C THR A 23 32.27 5.68 33.05
N GLY A 24 31.85 4.56 33.62
CA GLY A 24 32.54 3.92 34.73
C GLY A 24 32.28 2.41 34.76
N PHE A 25 32.85 1.66 33.81
CA PHE A 25 33.21 0.24 34.02
C PHE A 25 34.21 -0.22 32.95
N SER A 26 35.35 -0.76 33.40
CA SER A 26 36.35 -1.46 32.58
C SER A 26 36.18 -2.97 32.76
N VAL A 27 36.32 -3.75 31.67
CA VAL A 27 37.23 -4.91 31.49
C VAL A 27 36.75 -5.82 30.33
N GLN A 28 37.63 -5.95 29.33
CA GLN A 28 37.99 -7.07 28.43
C GLN A 28 37.03 -7.64 27.36
N GLU A 29 37.40 -7.32 26.09
CA GLU A 29 37.67 -8.15 24.90
C GLU A 29 36.86 -9.42 24.54
N GLU A 30 36.60 -9.51 23.22
CA GLU A 30 36.25 -10.66 22.37
C GLU A 30 34.76 -11.01 22.10
N ALA A 31 34.45 -10.86 20.80
CA ALA A 31 33.57 -11.67 19.97
C ALA A 31 32.03 -11.52 20.06
N SER A 32 31.49 -11.25 18.88
CA SER A 32 30.17 -11.63 18.37
C SER A 32 28.99 -10.75 18.80
N SER A 33 28.59 -9.91 17.86
CA SER A 33 27.50 -8.95 17.91
C SER A 33 26.16 -9.61 18.29
N SER A 34 25.80 -9.42 19.55
CA SER A 34 24.46 -9.30 20.14
C SER A 34 23.33 -9.06 19.12
N VAL A 35 22.33 -9.96 18.98
CA VAL A 35 21.12 -10.07 19.82
C VAL A 35 20.91 -8.92 20.80
N SER A 36 19.99 -8.02 20.46
CA SER A 36 19.35 -7.15 21.44
C SER A 36 17.87 -7.04 21.11
N ASN A 37 17.06 -7.59 22.01
CA ASN A 37 15.63 -7.40 22.13
C ASN A 37 15.30 -5.91 22.06
N ALA A 38 14.57 -5.51 21.03
CA ALA A 38 13.83 -4.25 21.01
C ALA A 38 12.38 -4.52 21.41
N SER A 39 11.87 -3.73 22.35
CA SER A 39 10.44 -3.61 22.62
C SER A 39 9.68 -3.31 21.34
N ILE A 40 8.86 -4.29 20.97
CA ILE A 40 7.84 -4.28 19.92
C ILE A 40 6.80 -3.20 20.20
N THR A 41 6.93 -2.07 19.50
CA THR A 41 5.79 -1.23 19.13
C THR A 41 5.58 -1.46 17.63
N PRO A 42 4.45 -2.01 17.15
CA PRO A 42 4.23 -2.21 15.72
C PRO A 42 3.94 -0.85 15.07
N GLN A 43 5.00 -0.12 14.73
CA GLN A 43 4.92 0.97 13.77
C GLN A 43 5.17 0.35 12.39
N PRO A 44 4.30 0.59 11.37
CA PRO A 44 4.48 0.00 10.06
C PRO A 44 5.85 0.39 9.52
N SER A 45 6.66 -0.64 9.29
CA SER A 45 8.00 -0.58 8.73
C SER A 45 7.95 0.13 7.37
N VAL A 46 8.37 1.39 7.35
CA VAL A 46 8.72 2.06 6.10
C VAL A 46 10.08 1.53 5.70
N SER A 47 10.08 0.58 4.78
CA SER A 47 11.28 -0.04 4.23
C SER A 47 12.16 1.04 3.59
N THR A 48 13.28 1.36 4.21
CA THR A 48 14.28 2.29 3.68
C THR A 48 15.02 1.64 2.52
N GLY A 49 14.52 1.83 1.30
CA GLY A 49 15.19 1.42 0.07
C GLY A 49 14.76 2.33 -1.08
N SER A 50 15.70 3.12 -1.62
CA SER A 50 15.60 3.87 -2.88
C SER A 50 14.23 4.51 -3.18
N ALA A 51 14.04 5.79 -2.80
CA ALA A 51 12.91 6.66 -3.19
C ALA A 51 11.83 5.92 -4.02
N GLU A 52 10.94 5.19 -3.34
CA GLU A 52 9.98 4.32 -4.01
C GLU A 52 9.18 5.15 -5.00
N GLU A 53 9.26 4.81 -6.28
CA GLU A 53 8.61 5.56 -7.36
C GLU A 53 7.08 5.58 -7.23
N PHE A 54 6.53 4.60 -6.51
CA PHE A 54 5.12 4.48 -6.22
C PHE A 54 4.89 4.32 -4.71
N ILE A 55 3.87 5.03 -4.22
CA ILE A 55 3.27 4.80 -2.90
C ILE A 55 2.14 3.78 -3.08
N TYR A 56 2.33 2.58 -2.52
CA TYR A 56 1.39 1.46 -2.61
C TYR A 56 1.30 0.70 -1.28
N GLN A 57 0.26 -0.13 -1.13
CA GLN A 57 0.09 -1.05 0.00
C GLN A 57 0.31 -2.50 -0.41
N GLY A 58 0.69 -3.32 0.57
CA GLY A 58 0.84 -4.76 0.43
C GLY A 58 2.17 -5.14 -0.20
N ASP A 59 2.16 -6.18 -1.03
CA ASP A 59 3.37 -6.74 -1.62
C ASP A 59 3.14 -7.20 -3.07
N LYS A 60 4.21 -7.17 -3.87
CA LYS A 60 4.17 -7.51 -5.29
C LYS A 60 4.56 -8.96 -5.61
N SER A 61 4.92 -9.79 -4.62
CA SER A 61 5.41 -11.17 -4.84
C SER A 61 4.43 -12.08 -5.59
N THR A 62 3.12 -11.94 -5.37
CA THR A 62 2.11 -12.74 -6.06
C THR A 62 1.87 -12.31 -7.51
N GLY A 63 2.34 -11.12 -7.89
CA GLY A 63 2.07 -10.50 -9.18
C GLY A 63 0.61 -10.09 -9.37
N VAL A 64 -0.16 -9.97 -8.30
CA VAL A 64 -1.53 -9.43 -8.31
C VAL A 64 -1.51 -7.96 -7.93
N LEU A 65 -1.96 -7.10 -8.84
CA LEU A 65 -2.00 -5.66 -8.66
C LEU A 65 -3.44 -5.14 -8.77
N PHE A 66 -3.86 -4.35 -7.80
CA PHE A 66 -5.09 -3.58 -7.83
C PHE A 66 -4.76 -2.11 -8.06
N ILE A 67 -5.41 -1.54 -9.07
CA ILE A 67 -5.30 -0.13 -9.41
C ILE A 67 -6.65 0.50 -9.14
N LEU A 68 -6.65 1.54 -8.34
CA LEU A 68 -7.85 2.26 -7.95
C LEU A 68 -7.66 3.77 -8.17
N ARG A 69 -8.77 4.52 -8.11
CA ARG A 69 -8.77 5.98 -8.19
C ARG A 69 -9.76 6.54 -7.16
N TYR A 70 -9.27 6.79 -5.95
CA TYR A 70 -10.02 7.44 -4.88
C TYR A 70 -9.41 8.81 -4.59
N PRO A 71 -10.03 9.93 -5.02
CA PRO A 71 -9.51 11.27 -4.72
C PRO A 71 -9.59 11.64 -3.24
N GLU A 72 -10.65 11.17 -2.56
CA GLU A 72 -10.97 11.52 -1.18
C GLU A 72 -10.23 10.66 -0.14
N TYR A 73 -9.61 9.57 -0.57
CA TYR A 73 -8.95 8.60 0.31
C TYR A 73 -7.57 8.25 -0.21
N PRO A 74 -6.58 7.99 0.65
CA PRO A 74 -5.25 7.57 0.20
C PRO A 74 -5.31 6.22 -0.54
N TYR A 75 -6.23 5.33 -0.14
CA TYR A 75 -6.49 4.05 -0.76
C TYR A 75 -8.00 3.83 -0.84
N PHE A 76 -8.56 2.86 -0.12
CA PHE A 76 -10.00 2.62 -0.09
C PHE A 76 -10.73 3.54 0.92
N SER A 77 -12.02 3.74 0.68
CA SER A 77 -12.94 4.15 1.76
C SER A 77 -13.05 3.02 2.80
N PRO A 78 -13.37 3.28 4.08
CA PRO A 78 -13.44 2.22 5.10
C PRO A 78 -14.40 1.07 4.72
N GLN A 79 -15.54 1.40 4.09
CA GLN A 79 -16.50 0.40 3.63
C GLN A 79 -15.97 -0.41 2.44
N ALA A 80 -15.28 0.25 1.49
CA ALA A 80 -14.63 -0.41 0.36
C ALA A 80 -13.48 -1.31 0.81
N GLU A 81 -12.74 -0.92 1.84
CA GLU A 81 -11.64 -1.71 2.41
C GLU A 81 -12.16 -3.02 3.01
N GLU A 82 -13.22 -2.97 3.82
CA GLU A 82 -13.84 -4.19 4.35
C GLU A 82 -14.33 -5.13 3.25
N ALA A 83 -14.95 -4.57 2.20
CA ALA A 83 -15.42 -5.35 1.07
C ALA A 83 -14.27 -5.94 0.26
N PHE A 84 -13.19 -5.19 0.07
CA PHE A 84 -11.97 -5.63 -0.59
C PHE A 84 -11.35 -6.82 0.15
N VAL A 85 -11.13 -6.69 1.46
CA VAL A 85 -10.58 -7.76 2.31
C VAL A 85 -11.43 -9.02 2.24
N LYS A 86 -12.77 -8.91 2.31
CA LYS A 86 -13.69 -10.05 2.16
C LYS A 86 -13.59 -10.69 0.76
N THR A 87 -13.47 -9.88 -0.29
CA THR A 87 -13.41 -10.33 -1.68
C THR A 87 -12.13 -11.11 -1.97
N ILE A 88 -10.97 -10.57 -1.57
CA ILE A 88 -9.68 -11.23 -1.77
C ILE A 88 -9.50 -12.42 -0.82
N GLY A 89 -10.02 -12.33 0.41
CA GLY A 89 -9.96 -13.41 1.40
C GLY A 89 -10.70 -14.67 0.95
N ALA A 90 -11.81 -14.51 0.23
CA ALA A 90 -12.53 -15.63 -0.39
C ALA A 90 -11.73 -16.35 -1.49
N LEU A 91 -10.62 -15.76 -1.96
CA LEU A 91 -9.69 -16.32 -2.95
C LEU A 91 -8.33 -16.68 -2.34
N GLN A 92 -8.23 -16.78 -1.01
CA GLN A 92 -6.99 -17.06 -0.26
C GLN A 92 -5.89 -16.00 -0.47
N LEU A 93 -6.28 -14.79 -0.86
CA LEU A 93 -5.40 -13.64 -0.95
C LEU A 93 -5.54 -12.78 0.32
N THR A 94 -4.49 -12.06 0.67
CA THR A 94 -4.44 -11.18 1.84
C THR A 94 -3.96 -9.79 1.41
N PRO A 95 -4.31 -8.71 2.14
CA PRO A 95 -3.82 -7.37 1.81
C PRO A 95 -2.29 -7.27 1.80
N HIS A 96 -1.61 -8.17 2.52
CA HIS A 96 -0.15 -8.24 2.58
C HIS A 96 0.48 -8.94 1.37
N ASN A 97 -0.29 -9.72 0.60
CA ASN A 97 0.24 -10.47 -0.54
C ASN A 97 -0.25 -9.93 -1.89
N VAL A 98 -1.00 -8.84 -1.91
CA VAL A 98 -1.43 -8.16 -3.14
C VAL A 98 -0.94 -6.72 -3.11
N ALA A 99 -0.58 -6.19 -4.27
CA ALA A 99 -0.19 -4.80 -4.38
C ALA A 99 -1.44 -3.95 -4.65
N VAL A 100 -1.60 -2.84 -3.92
CA VAL A 100 -2.70 -1.88 -4.13
C VAL A 100 -2.12 -0.49 -4.33
N VAL A 101 -2.40 0.13 -5.47
CA VAL A 101 -1.93 1.47 -5.81
C VAL A 101 -3.09 2.40 -6.15
N ASN A 102 -3.06 3.59 -5.57
CA ASN A 102 -4.02 4.64 -5.89
C ASN A 102 -3.44 5.67 -6.86
N LEU A 103 -4.01 5.74 -8.06
CA LEU A 103 -3.58 6.69 -9.08
C LEU A 103 -4.19 8.09 -8.91
N ALA A 104 -5.11 8.28 -7.97
CA ALA A 104 -5.55 9.61 -7.57
C ALA A 104 -4.51 10.34 -6.71
N ASN A 105 -3.56 9.61 -6.11
CA ASN A 105 -2.47 10.21 -5.36
C ASN A 105 -1.50 10.90 -6.33
N ALA A 106 -1.28 12.21 -6.14
CA ALA A 106 -0.42 13.03 -7.00
C ALA A 106 1.04 12.56 -7.05
N HIS A 107 1.49 11.78 -6.07
CA HIS A 107 2.82 11.17 -6.07
C HIS A 107 2.93 10.02 -7.08
N ASN A 108 1.83 9.31 -7.34
CA ASN A 108 1.83 8.13 -8.19
C ASN A 108 1.66 8.53 -9.66
N PRO A 109 2.64 8.24 -10.54
CA PRO A 109 2.52 8.59 -11.94
C PRO A 109 1.43 7.74 -12.62
N ASN A 110 0.53 8.41 -13.35
CA ASN A 110 -0.49 7.74 -14.16
C ASN A 110 0.10 7.25 -15.51
N ASP A 111 1.14 6.42 -15.44
CA ASP A 111 1.80 5.83 -16.61
C ASP A 111 1.83 4.30 -16.49
N PHE A 112 1.05 3.63 -17.33
CA PHE A 112 0.96 2.18 -17.36
C PHE A 112 2.30 1.49 -17.61
N LYS A 113 3.20 2.07 -18.41
CA LYS A 113 4.52 1.47 -18.66
C LYS A 113 5.37 1.42 -17.40
N ARG A 114 5.33 2.49 -16.60
CA ARG A 114 6.06 2.57 -15.33
C ARG A 114 5.47 1.61 -14.30
N ILE A 115 4.14 1.53 -14.22
CA ILE A 115 3.44 0.56 -13.37
C ILE A 115 3.88 -0.87 -13.74
N MET A 116 3.90 -1.20 -15.03
CA MET A 116 4.35 -2.51 -15.51
C MET A 116 5.81 -2.80 -15.15
N GLN A 117 6.70 -1.81 -15.24
CA GLN A 117 8.13 -1.97 -14.94
C GLN A 117 8.40 -2.14 -13.44
N PHE A 118 7.71 -1.37 -12.60
CA PHE A 118 7.92 -1.35 -11.15
C PHE A 118 7.27 -2.55 -10.44
N PHE A 119 6.01 -2.84 -10.76
CA PHE A 119 5.24 -3.91 -10.10
C PHE A 119 5.44 -5.27 -10.77
N GLN A 120 5.81 -5.30 -12.06
CA GLN A 120 5.89 -6.52 -12.87
C GLN A 120 4.68 -7.45 -12.68
N PRO A 121 3.44 -6.92 -12.74
CA PRO A 121 2.25 -7.68 -12.39
C PRO A 121 1.95 -8.71 -13.48
N LYS A 122 1.37 -9.85 -13.06
CA LYS A 122 0.79 -10.86 -13.96
C LYS A 122 -0.71 -10.65 -14.12
N LYS A 123 -1.37 -10.20 -13.05
CA LYS A 123 -2.81 -9.95 -12.98
C LYS A 123 -3.04 -8.53 -12.48
N ILE A 124 -3.72 -7.72 -13.29
CA ILE A 124 -4.04 -6.33 -12.95
C ILE A 124 -5.56 -6.21 -12.87
N THR A 125 -6.08 -5.67 -11.77
CA THR A 125 -7.50 -5.34 -11.62
C THR A 125 -7.66 -3.83 -11.55
N LEU A 126 -8.39 -3.26 -12.51
CA LEU A 126 -8.78 -1.85 -12.52
C LEU A 126 -10.13 -1.71 -11.83
N LEU A 127 -10.14 -1.08 -10.65
CA LEU A 127 -11.34 -0.84 -9.84
C LEU A 127 -11.85 0.58 -10.08
N GLY A 128 -12.86 0.73 -10.94
CA GLY A 128 -13.44 2.04 -11.27
C GLY A 128 -12.46 2.97 -12.01
N VAL A 129 -11.41 2.41 -12.63
CA VAL A 129 -10.42 3.17 -13.39
C VAL A 129 -10.67 2.97 -14.88
N GLU A 130 -10.88 4.05 -15.61
CA GLU A 130 -11.07 3.94 -17.05
C GLU A 130 -9.78 3.51 -17.77
N PRO A 131 -9.80 2.45 -18.61
CA PRO A 131 -8.62 1.99 -19.36
C PRO A 131 -8.00 3.08 -20.23
N ALA A 132 -8.83 3.95 -20.82
CA ALA A 132 -8.38 5.06 -21.65
C ALA A 132 -7.44 6.02 -20.89
N SER A 133 -7.66 6.21 -19.59
CA SER A 133 -6.82 7.06 -18.75
C SER A 133 -5.40 6.51 -18.55
N LEU A 134 -5.21 5.22 -18.79
CA LEU A 134 -3.92 4.52 -18.75
C LEU A 134 -3.34 4.27 -20.16
N LYS A 135 -3.94 4.87 -21.21
CA LYS A 135 -3.60 4.62 -22.62
C LYS A 135 -3.76 3.14 -23.03
N LEU A 136 -4.65 2.41 -22.35
CA LEU A 136 -5.03 1.06 -22.71
C LEU A 136 -6.17 1.12 -23.75
N PRO A 137 -6.32 0.08 -24.60
CA PRO A 137 -7.48 -0.04 -25.47
C PRO A 137 -8.76 -0.12 -24.64
N ALA A 138 -9.91 0.14 -25.28
CA ALA A 138 -11.20 0.04 -24.61
C ALA A 138 -11.45 -1.40 -24.14
N ILE A 139 -11.61 -1.57 -22.82
CA ILE A 139 -12.00 -2.84 -22.20
C ILE A 139 -13.37 -2.59 -21.58
N ALA A 140 -14.38 -3.36 -21.97
CA ALA A 140 -15.70 -3.27 -21.36
C ALA A 140 -15.63 -3.57 -19.86
N HIS A 141 -16.59 -3.06 -19.09
CA HIS A 141 -16.68 -3.41 -17.68
C HIS A 141 -16.93 -4.91 -17.51
N ASN A 142 -16.35 -5.46 -16.45
CA ASN A 142 -16.34 -6.88 -16.11
C ASN A 142 -15.81 -7.75 -17.25
N SER A 143 -14.82 -7.23 -17.98
CA SER A 143 -14.10 -7.97 -19.01
C SER A 143 -12.60 -7.84 -18.79
N TYR A 144 -11.84 -8.80 -19.31
CA TYR A 144 -10.39 -8.78 -19.22
C TYR A 144 -9.73 -8.84 -20.60
N MET A 145 -8.61 -8.12 -20.72
CA MET A 145 -7.73 -8.18 -21.87
C MET A 145 -6.48 -8.98 -21.51
N LYS A 146 -6.23 -10.06 -22.26
CA LYS A 146 -5.01 -10.86 -22.14
C LYS A 146 -3.90 -10.20 -22.95
N GLY A 147 -2.98 -9.54 -22.25
CA GLY A 147 -1.73 -9.05 -22.83
C GLY A 147 -0.67 -10.15 -22.89
N LYS A 148 0.45 -9.88 -23.57
CA LYS A 148 1.60 -10.80 -23.62
C LYS A 148 2.29 -10.99 -22.26
N ILE A 149 2.21 -9.97 -21.40
CA ILE A 149 2.95 -9.90 -20.13
C ILE A 149 1.99 -10.02 -18.93
N ALA A 150 0.85 -9.34 -19.00
CA ALA A 150 -0.14 -9.30 -17.93
C ALA A 150 -1.55 -9.37 -18.49
N THR A 151 -2.48 -9.90 -17.70
CA THR A 151 -3.91 -9.83 -17.98
C THR A 151 -4.53 -8.69 -17.17
N VAL A 152 -5.26 -7.80 -17.85
CA VAL A 152 -5.91 -6.63 -17.25
C VAL A 152 -7.39 -6.89 -17.18
N PHE A 153 -7.96 -6.91 -15.97
CA PHE A 153 -9.39 -7.01 -15.71
C PHE A 153 -9.94 -5.61 -15.40
N ASN A 154 -10.92 -5.15 -16.16
CA ASN A 154 -11.59 -3.87 -15.94
C ASN A 154 -12.95 -4.09 -15.25
N THR A 155 -13.21 -3.41 -14.15
CA THR A 155 -14.45 -3.53 -13.37
C THR A 155 -14.86 -2.19 -12.75
N PHE A 156 -16.08 -2.15 -12.21
CA PHE A 156 -16.63 -1.03 -11.44
C PHE A 156 -15.87 -0.80 -10.12
N SER A 157 -16.04 0.38 -9.52
CA SER A 157 -15.58 0.64 -8.15
C SER A 157 -16.44 -0.07 -7.11
N PHE A 158 -15.96 -0.19 -5.88
CA PHE A 158 -16.75 -0.78 -4.80
C PHE A 158 -18.03 0.01 -4.49
N GLU A 159 -18.00 1.33 -4.59
CA GLU A 159 -19.11 2.23 -4.34
C GLU A 159 -20.24 1.98 -5.33
N GLU A 160 -19.91 1.82 -6.61
CA GLU A 160 -20.90 1.45 -7.63
C GLU A 160 -21.51 0.08 -7.37
N MET A 161 -20.69 -0.88 -6.92
CA MET A 161 -21.13 -2.24 -6.60
C MET A 161 -21.94 -2.32 -5.30
N PHE A 162 -21.82 -1.34 -4.41
CA PHE A 162 -22.65 -1.26 -3.21
C PHE A 162 -24.07 -0.79 -3.53
N VAL A 163 -24.21 0.09 -4.52
CA VAL A 163 -25.51 0.60 -4.97
C VAL A 163 -26.21 -0.39 -5.91
N ASP A 164 -25.46 -1.16 -6.70
CA ASP A 164 -26.00 -2.11 -7.67
C ASP A 164 -25.56 -3.57 -7.43
N VAL A 165 -26.53 -4.38 -6.96
CA VAL A 165 -26.34 -5.81 -6.68
C VAL A 165 -26.01 -6.62 -7.95
N GLN A 166 -26.49 -6.21 -9.13
CA GLN A 166 -26.17 -6.90 -10.39
C GLN A 166 -24.71 -6.68 -10.78
N LYS A 167 -24.20 -5.44 -10.67
CA LYS A 167 -22.77 -5.13 -10.88
C LYS A 167 -21.89 -5.98 -9.98
N LYS A 168 -22.25 -6.10 -8.69
CA LYS A 168 -21.54 -6.93 -7.71
C LYS A 168 -21.50 -8.41 -8.11
N LYS A 169 -22.64 -8.97 -8.55
CA LYS A 169 -22.72 -10.38 -8.98
C LYS A 169 -21.86 -10.64 -10.23
N LEU A 170 -21.92 -9.75 -11.22
CA LEU A 170 -21.13 -9.86 -12.44
C LEU A 170 -19.63 -9.76 -12.14
N PHE A 171 -19.23 -8.80 -11.29
CA PHE A 171 -17.86 -8.68 -10.83
C PHE A 171 -17.38 -9.98 -10.15
N TRP A 172 -18.14 -10.51 -9.19
CA TRP A 172 -17.74 -11.72 -8.46
C TRP A 172 -17.69 -12.98 -9.34
N GLY A 173 -18.52 -13.06 -10.37
CA GLY A 173 -18.47 -14.14 -11.36
C GLY A 173 -17.14 -14.15 -12.11
N GLU A 174 -16.81 -13.02 -12.72
CA GLU A 174 -15.61 -12.87 -13.55
C GLU A 174 -14.32 -12.84 -12.73
N PHE A 175 -14.35 -12.17 -11.58
CA PHE A 175 -13.18 -11.98 -10.73
C PHE A 175 -12.65 -13.31 -10.16
N ARG A 176 -13.55 -14.23 -9.75
CA ARG A 176 -13.14 -15.56 -9.30
C ARG A 176 -12.42 -16.34 -10.40
N THR A 177 -12.98 -16.34 -11.61
CA THR A 177 -12.36 -17.00 -12.77
C THR A 177 -11.04 -16.34 -13.13
N PHE A 178 -10.96 -15.01 -13.09
CA PHE A 178 -9.75 -14.25 -13.38
C PHE A 178 -8.60 -14.58 -12.41
N ILE A 179 -8.87 -14.65 -11.11
CA ILE A 179 -7.85 -14.98 -10.11
C ILE A 179 -7.52 -16.48 -10.11
N GLY A 180 -8.48 -17.37 -10.41
CA GLY A 180 -8.26 -18.81 -10.49
C GLY A 180 -7.62 -19.33 -11.79
N SER A 181 -7.70 -18.58 -12.89
CA SER A 181 -7.11 -18.93 -14.20
C SER A 181 -5.61 -18.73 -14.26
#